data_AF-A0A849X4Z3-F1
#
_entry.id   AF-A0A849X4Z3-F1
#
_cell.length_a   1.000
_cell.length_b   1.000
_cell.length_c   1.000
_cell.angle_alpha   90.00
_cell.angle_beta   90.00
_cell.angle_gamma   90.00
#
_symmetry.space_group_name_H-M   'P 1'
#
loop_
_entity.id
_entity.type
_entity.pdbx_description
1 polymer ?
#
loop_
_entity_poly.entity_id
_entity_poly.type
_entity_poly.pdbx_seq_one_letter_code
_entity_poly.pdbx_strand_id
1 'polypeptide(L)'
;GDSAPSPMLHWVLTMVFEIVLGLIGAMIVAWFSRQREYRADAGGARYAGRENMIRALQALQRTTQLVDSSHSSLATLKISGRPGGFLALFASHPPLEERIQRLAAGR
;
A
#
# COMPACT_ATOMS: atom_id res chain seq x y z
N GLY A 1 18.13 23.20 -39.83
CA GLY A 1 19.31 22.34 -40.09
C GLY A 1 19.35 21.39 -38.94
N ASP A 2 18.54 20.36 -39.04
CA ASP A 2 17.97 19.73 -37.85
C ASP A 2 18.89 18.60 -37.44
N SER A 3 19.82 18.93 -36.54
CA SER A 3 20.64 17.94 -35.86
C SER A 3 19.73 17.06 -35.03
N ALA A 4 19.41 15.88 -35.55
CA ALA A 4 18.73 14.82 -34.82
C ALA A 4 19.39 14.69 -33.44
N PRO A 5 18.62 14.61 -32.34
CA PRO A 5 19.21 14.51 -31.01
C PRO A 5 20.16 13.32 -30.99
N SER A 6 21.30 13.47 -30.31
CA SER A 6 22.30 12.39 -30.27
C SER A 6 21.62 11.11 -29.75
N PRO A 7 21.95 9.92 -30.27
CA PRO A 7 21.37 8.66 -29.79
C PRO A 7 21.47 8.50 -28.27
N MET A 8 22.51 9.07 -27.66
CA MET A 8 22.67 9.14 -26.21
C MET A 8 21.64 10.06 -25.53
N LEU A 9 21.35 11.23 -26.10
CA LEU A 9 20.34 12.15 -25.55
C LEU A 9 18.93 11.53 -25.59
N HIS A 10 18.58 10.87 -26.70
CA HIS A 10 17.32 10.12 -26.78
C HIS A 10 17.24 9.03 -25.70
N TRP A 11 18.30 8.24 -25.55
CA TRP A 11 18.34 7.17 -24.55
C TRP A 11 18.19 7.70 -23.11
N VAL A 12 18.90 8.78 -22.78
CA VAL A 12 18.80 9.43 -21.46
C VAL A 12 17.39 9.97 -21.22
N LEU A 13 16.81 10.66 -22.20
CA LEU A 13 15.45 11.19 -22.08
C LEU A 13 14.44 10.06 -21.86
N THR A 14 14.51 8.99 -22.65
CA THR A 14 13.61 7.84 -22.50
C THR A 14 13.75 7.21 -21.12
N MET A 15 14.98 6.96 -20.64
CA MET A 15 15.23 6.42 -19.30
C MET A 15 14.61 7.30 -18.20
N VAL A 16 14.79 8.62 -18.29
CA VAL A 16 14.22 9.56 -17.32
C VAL A 16 12.69 9.52 -17.35
N PHE A 17 12.08 9.55 -18.53
CA PHE A 17 10.63 9.47 -18.66
C PHE A 17 10.07 8.14 -18.14
N GLU A 18 10.71 7.01 -18.44
CA GLU A 18 10.31 5.69 -17.93
C GLU A 18 10.31 5.65 -16.41
N ILE A 19 11.36 6.15 -15.76
CA ILE A 19 11.44 6.21 -14.29
C ILE A 19 10.35 7.12 -13.73
N VAL A 20 10.21 8.34 -14.25
CA VAL A 20 9.24 9.31 -13.73
C VAL A 20 7.81 8.82 -13.91
N LEU A 21 7.45 8.37 -15.11
CA LEU A 21 6.12 7.84 -15.40
C LEU A 21 5.85 6.55 -14.62
N GLY A 22 6.85 5.69 -14.46
CA GLY A 22 6.76 4.48 -13.63
C GLY A 22 6.46 4.79 -12.17
N LEU A 23 7.15 5.78 -11.58
CA LEU A 23 6.90 6.22 -10.21
C LEU A 23 5.49 6.82 -10.04
N ILE A 24 5.05 7.67 -10.96
CA ILE A 24 3.69 8.24 -10.94
C ILE A 24 2.64 7.12 -11.08
N GLY A 25 2.84 6.19 -12.01
CA GLY A 25 1.97 5.03 -12.19
C GLY A 25 1.86 4.18 -10.92
N ALA A 26 3.00 3.89 -10.29
CA ALA A 26 3.04 3.15 -9.02
C ALA A 26 2.29 3.88 -7.90
N MET A 27 2.46 5.21 -7.79
CA MET A 27 1.74 6.02 -6.81
C MET A 27 0.21 5.96 -7.00
N ILE A 28 -0.26 6.06 -8.25
CA ILE A 28 -1.69 6.01 -8.58
C ILE A 28 -2.26 4.62 -8.25
N VAL A 29 -1.56 3.55 -8.63
CA VAL A 29 -1.98 2.17 -8.32
C VAL A 29 -2.04 1.94 -6.81
N ALA A 30 -1.02 2.38 -6.08
CA ALA A 30 -0.99 2.27 -4.62
C ALA A 30 -2.14 3.06 -3.96
N TRP A 31 -2.48 4.24 -4.48
CA TRP A 31 -3.62 5.02 -4.01
C TRP A 31 -4.95 4.32 -4.30
N PHE A 32 -5.14 3.79 -5.52
CA PHE A 32 -6.37 3.07 -5.88
C PHE A 32 -6.53 1.78 -5.06
N SER A 33 -5.43 1.07 -4.78
CA SER A 33 -5.43 -0.10 -3.90
C SER A 33 -5.99 0.26 -2.52
N ARG A 34 -5.46 1.32 -1.88
CA ARG A 34 -5.95 1.80 -0.58
C ARG A 34 -7.43 2.21 -0.63
N GLN A 35 -7.83 2.93 -1.67
CA GLN A 35 -9.22 3.39 -1.84
C GLN A 35 -10.20 2.21 -1.96
N ARG A 36 -9.82 1.16 -2.69
CA ARG A 36 -10.64 -0.06 -2.83
C ARG A 36 -10.82 -0.78 -1.50
N GLU A 37 -9.76 -0.89 -0.69
CA GLU A 37 -9.83 -1.51 0.64
C GLU A 37 -10.76 -0.73 1.59
N TYR A 38 -10.63 0.60 1.66
CA TYR A 38 -11.52 1.42 2.49
C TYR A 38 -12.98 1.33 2.04
N ARG A 39 -13.23 1.25 0.72
CA ARG A 39 -14.57 1.02 0.20
C ARG A 39 -15.12 -0.35 0.58
N ALA A 40 -14.29 -1.39 0.59
CA ALA A 40 -14.67 -2.71 1.03
C ALA A 40 -15.02 -2.72 2.54
N ASP A 41 -14.23 -2.04 3.36
CA ASP A 41 -14.48 -1.89 4.80
C ASP A 41 -15.80 -1.16 5.07
N ALA A 42 -16.04 -0.04 4.37
CA ALA A 42 -17.29 0.70 4.47
C ALA A 42 -18.50 -0.14 4.01
N GLY A 43 -18.34 -0.91 2.93
CA GLY A 43 -19.35 -1.87 2.48
C GLY A 43 -19.65 -2.93 3.54
N GLY A 44 -18.61 -3.56 4.09
CA GLY A 44 -18.74 -4.53 5.19
C GLY A 44 -19.42 -3.94 6.42
N ALA A 45 -19.03 -2.74 6.82
CA ALA A 45 -19.66 -2.01 7.93
C ALA A 45 -21.13 -1.67 7.65
N ARG A 46 -21.49 -1.35 6.39
CA ARG A 46 -22.88 -1.08 5.98
C ARG A 46 -23.78 -2.32 6.10
N TYR A 47 -23.27 -3.48 5.75
CA TYR A 47 -24.07 -4.72 5.73
C TYR A 47 -24.03 -5.50 7.05
N ALA A 48 -22.85 -5.62 7.67
CA ALA A 48 -22.65 -6.40 8.90
C ALA A 48 -22.67 -5.55 10.17
N GLY A 49 -22.66 -4.22 10.04
CA GLY A 49 -22.55 -3.27 11.15
C GLY A 49 -21.11 -2.85 11.43
N ARG A 50 -20.93 -1.55 11.68
CA ARG A 50 -19.62 -0.93 11.93
C ARG A 50 -18.81 -1.60 13.04
N GLU A 51 -19.44 -1.85 14.19
CA GLU A 51 -18.78 -2.47 15.34
C GLU A 51 -18.32 -3.90 15.05
N ASN A 52 -19.10 -4.65 14.28
CA ASN A 52 -18.74 -6.00 13.87
C ASN A 52 -17.56 -5.99 12.90
N MET A 53 -17.52 -5.02 11.97
CA MET A 53 -16.39 -4.84 11.06
C MET A 53 -15.11 -4.46 11.82
N ILE A 54 -15.20 -3.55 12.80
CA ILE A 54 -14.06 -3.18 13.66
C ILE A 54 -13.53 -4.40 14.42
N ARG A 55 -14.42 -5.19 15.04
CA ARG A 55 -14.03 -6.43 15.75
C ARG A 55 -13.38 -7.45 14.81
N ALA A 56 -13.89 -7.59 13.59
CA ALA A 56 -13.30 -8.49 12.59
C ALA A 56 -11.87 -8.05 12.22
N LEU A 57 -11.65 -6.76 11.98
CA LEU A 57 -10.30 -6.24 11.70
C LEU A 57 -9.35 -6.39 12.90
N GLN A 58 -9.83 -6.20 14.13
CA GLN A 58 -9.05 -6.43 15.34
C GLN A 58 -8.69 -7.92 15.52
N ALA A 59 -9.62 -8.82 15.22
CA ALA A 59 -9.35 -10.26 15.23
C ALA A 59 -8.30 -10.63 14.18
N LEU A 60 -8.42 -10.08 12.96
CA LEU A 60 -7.43 -10.26 11.89
C LEU A 60 -6.04 -9.77 12.30
N GLN A 61 -5.95 -8.58 12.90
CA GLN A 61 -4.71 -8.00 13.40
C GLN A 61 -4.00 -8.92 14.41
N ARG A 62 -4.75 -9.49 15.36
CA ARG A 62 -4.19 -10.45 16.33
C ARG A 62 -3.66 -11.70 15.62
N THR A 63 -4.39 -12.25 14.67
CA THR A 63 -3.95 -13.43 13.91
C THR A 63 -2.71 -13.14 13.08
N THR A 64 -2.64 -12.01 12.38
CA THR A 64 -1.46 -11.62 11.59
C THR A 64 -0.23 -11.42 12.45
N GLN A 65 -0.36 -10.80 13.63
CA GLN A 65 0.75 -10.63 14.57
C GLN A 65 1.28 -11.97 15.10
N LEU A 66 0.41 -12.96 15.34
CA LEU A 66 0.81 -14.29 15.76
C LEU A 66 1.58 -15.04 14.65
N VAL A 67 1.09 -14.98 13.40
CA VAL A 67 1.77 -15.60 12.25
C VAL A 67 3.14 -14.95 11.99
N ASP A 68 3.23 -13.63 12.13
CA ASP A 68 4.50 -12.91 12.01
C ASP A 68 5.54 -13.35 13.05
N SER A 69 5.11 -13.79 14.22
CA SER A 69 6.00 -14.26 15.28
C SER A 69 6.50 -15.70 15.10
N SER A 70 5.87 -16.52 14.23
CA SER A 70 6.23 -17.95 14.08
C SER A 70 7.33 -18.24 13.06
N HIS A 71 7.69 -17.28 12.19
CA HIS A 71 8.69 -17.47 11.14
C HIS A 71 9.89 -16.52 11.30
N SER A 72 10.74 -16.79 12.29
CA SER A 72 11.98 -16.03 12.55
C SER A 72 12.95 -16.02 11.36
N SER A 73 12.88 -17.01 10.46
CA SER A 73 13.66 -17.09 9.22
C SER A 73 13.18 -16.17 8.09
N LEU A 74 11.94 -15.63 8.17
CA LEU A 74 11.44 -14.59 7.26
C LEU A 74 11.62 -13.18 7.84
N ALA A 75 12.10 -13.05 9.08
CA ALA A 75 12.29 -11.76 9.76
C ALA A 75 13.35 -10.88 9.08
N THR A 76 14.34 -11.49 8.41
CA THR A 76 15.37 -10.78 7.62
C THR A 76 14.83 -10.19 6.31
N LEU A 77 13.70 -10.68 5.79
CA LEU A 77 12.94 -10.04 4.72
C LEU A 77 11.99 -8.94 5.25
N LYS A 78 11.84 -8.81 6.58
CA LYS A 78 10.99 -7.85 7.30
C LYS A 78 11.82 -6.88 8.17
N ILE A 79 12.95 -6.40 7.67
CA ILE A 79 13.74 -5.39 8.38
C ILE A 79 12.89 -4.13 8.59
N SER A 80 12.71 -3.82 9.88
CA SER A 80 12.13 -2.62 10.50
C SER A 80 10.59 -2.54 10.59
N GLY A 81 10.12 -2.58 11.83
CA GLY A 81 8.72 -2.42 12.20
C GLY A 81 8.18 -1.04 11.85
N ARG A 82 6.85 -1.03 11.62
CA ARG A 82 6.04 0.05 11.03
C ARG A 82 6.41 0.29 9.55
N PRO A 83 5.53 -0.02 8.58
CA PRO A 83 5.72 0.43 7.21
C PRO A 83 5.60 1.95 7.20
N GLY A 84 6.70 2.64 7.47
CA GLY A 84 6.84 4.09 7.41
C GLY A 84 7.79 4.46 6.28
N GLY A 85 7.40 5.40 5.43
CA GLY A 85 8.21 5.88 4.30
C GLY A 85 8.01 5.07 3.01
N PHE A 86 9.09 4.88 2.23
CA PHE A 86 9.04 4.24 0.91
C PHE A 86 8.48 2.80 0.92
N LEU A 87 8.70 2.04 2.00
CA LEU A 87 8.13 0.69 2.17
C LEU A 87 6.60 0.68 2.28
N ALA A 88 5.99 1.76 2.77
CA ALA A 88 4.52 1.91 2.77
C ALA A 88 3.94 2.04 1.35
N LEU A 89 4.76 2.45 0.37
CA LEU A 89 4.36 2.48 -1.04
C LEU A 89 4.34 1.07 -1.65
N PHE A 90 5.10 0.13 -1.10
CA PHE A 90 5.14 -1.28 -1.52
C PHE A 90 4.21 -2.20 -0.72
N ALA A 91 3.60 -1.71 0.36
CA ALA A 91 2.58 -2.45 1.08
C ALA A 91 1.30 -2.53 0.21
N SER A 92 0.89 -3.75 -0.16
CA SER A 92 -0.28 -3.97 -1.01
C SER A 92 -1.58 -3.42 -0.42
N HIS A 93 -1.64 -3.28 0.91
CA HIS A 93 -2.80 -2.82 1.67
C HIS A 93 -2.40 -1.84 2.79
N PRO A 94 -3.29 -0.89 3.16
CA PRO A 94 -3.06 -0.02 4.31
C PRO A 94 -3.02 -0.86 5.61
N PRO A 95 -2.25 -0.43 6.62
CA PRO A 95 -2.16 -1.14 7.89
C PRO A 95 -3.54 -1.28 8.56
N LEU A 96 -3.76 -2.37 9.27
CA LEU A 96 -5.04 -2.68 9.90
C LEU A 96 -5.45 -1.61 10.92
N GLU A 97 -4.47 -1.00 11.60
CA GLU A 97 -4.69 0.12 12.52
C GLU A 97 -5.33 1.33 11.83
N GLU A 98 -4.88 1.68 10.63
CA GLU A 98 -5.43 2.81 9.87
C GLU A 98 -6.86 2.51 9.42
N ARG A 99 -7.14 1.27 8.99
CA ARG A 99 -8.49 0.80 8.63
C ARG A 99 -9.45 0.86 9.81
N ILE A 100 -9.02 0.37 10.98
CA ILE A 100 -9.81 0.40 12.22
C ILE A 100 -10.09 1.85 12.64
N GLN A 101 -9.07 2.72 12.63
CA GLN A 101 -9.22 4.13 12.99
C GLN A 101 -10.21 4.84 12.05
N ARG A 102 -10.15 4.55 10.75
CA ARG A 102 -11.05 5.13 9.76
C ARG A 102 -12.51 4.77 10.04
N LEU A 103 -12.78 3.48 10.27
CA LEU A 103 -14.11 3.00 10.65
C LEU A 103 -14.58 3.61 11.98
N ALA A 104 -13.70 3.67 12.99
CA ALA A 104 -14.03 4.23 14.29
C ALA A 104 -14.36 5.73 14.21
N ALA A 105 -13.70 6.48 13.32
CA ALA A 105 -13.99 7.88 13.05
C ALA A 105 -15.26 8.12 12.22
N GLY A 106 -15.94 7.05 11.76
CA GLY A 106 -17.13 7.14 10.92
C GLY A 106 -16.85 7.64 9.49
N ARG A 107 -15.64 7.39 8.96
CA ARG A 107 -15.19 7.86 7.63
C ARG A 107 -14.81 6.72 6.68
#